data_AF-A0A538D3T4-F1
#
_entry.id   AF-A0A538D3T4-F1
#
_cell.length_a   1.000
_cell.length_b   1.000
_cell.length_c   1.000
_cell.angle_alpha   90.00
_cell.angle_beta   90.00
_cell.angle_gamma   90.00
#
_symmetry.space_group_name_H-M   'P 1'
#
loop_
_entity.id
_entity.type
_entity.pdbx_description
1 polymer ?
#
loop_
_entity_poly.entity_id
_entity_poly.type
_entity_poly.pdbx_seq_one_letter_code
_entity_poly.pdbx_strand_id
1 'polypeptide(L)'
;HVSANRDDRVFADPFRFDIERHPNEHVAFGGGGPHFCLGANLARMELRLMFRELAERVPDISMAGEPQYLRSNFIGGVKHLPVQYTPTPSTNTQPLDRLGSAATGDTGGYGHR
;
A
#
# COMPACT_ATOMS: atom_id res chain seq x y z
N HIS A 1 -10.72 -12.88 6.55
CA HIS A 1 -11.06 -11.62 5.84
C HIS A 1 -11.43 -11.87 4.38
N VAL A 2 -10.73 -12.73 3.61
CA VAL A 2 -11.01 -12.95 2.17
C VAL A 2 -12.47 -13.31 1.87
N SER A 3 -13.06 -14.29 2.58
CA SER A 3 -14.47 -14.65 2.42
C SER A 3 -15.42 -13.53 2.88
N ALA A 4 -15.20 -12.95 4.07
CA ALA A 4 -16.04 -11.87 4.61
C ALA A 4 -16.08 -10.62 3.72
N ASN A 5 -14.96 -10.24 3.09
CA ASN A 5 -14.91 -9.10 2.15
C ASN A 5 -15.61 -9.39 0.81
N ARG A 6 -16.21 -10.57 0.65
CA ARG A 6 -17.01 -10.98 -0.51
C ARG A 6 -18.42 -11.46 -0.12
N ASP A 7 -18.84 -11.20 1.11
CA ASP A 7 -20.16 -11.57 1.62
C ASP A 7 -21.25 -10.71 0.96
N ASP A 8 -22.15 -11.35 0.21
CA ASP A 8 -23.23 -10.70 -0.54
C ASP A 8 -24.34 -10.14 0.37
N ARG A 9 -24.38 -10.55 1.64
CA ARG A 9 -25.28 -9.98 2.65
C ARG A 9 -24.85 -8.60 3.12
N VAL A 10 -23.59 -8.21 2.87
CA VAL A 10 -23.00 -6.93 3.28
C VAL A 10 -22.63 -6.08 2.07
N PHE A 11 -22.04 -6.68 1.04
CA PHE A 11 -21.57 -5.97 -0.14
C PHE A 11 -22.41 -6.34 -1.37
N ALA A 12 -23.17 -5.38 -1.90
CA ALA A 12 -23.81 -5.54 -3.20
C ALA A 12 -22.74 -5.77 -4.28
N ASP A 13 -22.97 -6.71 -5.20
CA ASP A 13 -22.01 -7.14 -6.23
C ASP A 13 -20.58 -7.32 -5.69
N PRO A 14 -20.35 -8.27 -4.75
CA PRO A 14 -19.09 -8.36 -4.00
C PRO A 14 -17.87 -8.71 -4.88
N PHE A 15 -18.11 -9.16 -6.11
CA PHE A 15 -17.06 -9.46 -7.08
C PHE A 15 -16.71 -8.30 -8.02
N ARG A 16 -17.51 -7.24 -8.04
CA ARG A 16 -17.23 -6.03 -8.80
C ARG A 16 -16.19 -5.18 -8.08
N PHE A 17 -15.11 -4.84 -8.78
CA PHE A 17 -14.17 -3.83 -8.34
C PHE A 17 -14.78 -2.44 -8.57
N ASP A 18 -14.96 -1.68 -7.48
CA ASP A 18 -15.56 -0.35 -7.48
C ASP A 18 -14.80 0.53 -6.48
N ILE A 19 -14.10 1.55 -7.00
CA ILE A 19 -13.31 2.48 -6.19
C ILE A 19 -14.17 3.52 -5.47
N GLU A 20 -15.41 3.72 -5.93
CA GLU A 20 -16.37 4.68 -5.37
C GLU A 20 -17.33 4.02 -4.38
N ARG A 21 -17.20 2.71 -4.15
CA ARG A 21 -18.06 1.93 -3.25
C ARG A 21 -18.18 2.62 -1.89
N HIS A 22 -19.41 2.96 -1.54
CA HIS A 22 -19.77 3.52 -0.25
C HIS A 22 -21.18 3.05 0.16
N PRO A 23 -21.39 2.53 1.38
CA PRO A 23 -20.39 2.25 2.42
C PRO A 23 -19.42 1.11 2.04
N ASN A 24 -18.26 1.04 2.70
CA ASN A 24 -17.22 0.03 2.42
C ASN A 24 -16.56 -0.49 3.72
N GLU A 25 -17.33 -1.23 4.49
CA GLU A 25 -16.96 -1.73 5.82
C GLU A 25 -16.17 -3.05 5.75
N HIS A 26 -15.13 -3.09 4.91
CA HIS A 26 -14.29 -4.27 4.75
C HIS A 26 -13.51 -4.60 6.04
N VAL A 27 -13.21 -5.87 6.27
CA VAL A 27 -12.46 -6.36 7.44
C VAL A 27 -11.01 -6.72 7.12
N ALA A 28 -10.43 -6.11 6.07
CA ALA A 28 -9.02 -6.31 5.69
C ALA A 28 -8.03 -5.95 6.82
N PHE A 29 -8.38 -4.99 7.68
CA PHE A 29 -7.57 -4.54 8.82
C PHE A 29 -8.00 -5.15 10.17
N GLY A 30 -8.83 -6.20 10.14
CA GLY A 30 -9.50 -6.74 11.33
C GLY A 30 -10.86 -6.06 11.58
N GLY A 31 -11.82 -6.81 12.11
CA GLY A 31 -13.22 -6.37 12.30
C GLY A 31 -13.47 -5.50 13.54
N GLY A 32 -12.55 -4.57 13.86
CA GLY A 32 -12.73 -3.61 14.97
C GLY A 32 -12.51 -4.15 16.39
N GLY A 33 -11.97 -5.36 16.55
CA GLY A 33 -11.63 -5.94 17.86
C GLY A 33 -10.30 -5.44 18.45
N PRO A 34 -9.87 -5.98 19.61
CA PRO A 34 -8.65 -5.55 20.33
C PRO A 34 -7.34 -5.64 19.51
N HIS A 35 -7.33 -6.46 18.45
CA HIS A 35 -6.20 -6.62 17.53
C HIS A 35 -6.43 -5.95 16.17
N PHE A 36 -7.25 -4.89 16.14
CA PHE A 36 -7.40 -4.07 14.94
C PHE A 36 -6.03 -3.54 14.49
N CYS A 37 -5.80 -3.55 13.18
CA CYS A 37 -4.49 -3.23 12.61
C CYS A 37 -4.04 -1.82 13.02
N LEU A 38 -2.98 -1.76 13.82
CA LEU A 38 -2.35 -0.52 14.25
C LEU A 38 -1.89 0.34 13.06
N GLY A 39 -1.46 -0.30 11.97
CA GLY A 39 -0.98 0.34 10.76
C GLY A 39 -2.06 0.76 9.76
N ALA A 40 -3.35 0.60 10.06
CA ALA A 40 -4.42 0.78 9.07
C ALA A 40 -4.46 2.19 8.44
N ASN A 41 -4.06 3.22 9.17
CA ASN A 41 -3.99 4.59 8.64
C ASN A 41 -2.75 4.82 7.77
N LEU A 42 -1.60 4.26 8.17
CA LEU A 42 -0.37 4.30 7.39
C LEU A 42 -0.56 3.59 6.05
N ALA A 43 -1.08 2.36 6.06
CA ALA A 43 -1.34 1.59 4.85
C ALA A 43 -2.28 2.31 3.87
N ARG A 44 -3.32 3.00 4.38
CA ARG A 44 -4.20 3.82 3.54
C ARG A 44 -3.48 5.01 2.93
N MET A 45 -2.61 5.68 3.68
CA MET A 45 -1.81 6.79 3.15
C MET A 45 -0.85 6.30 2.05
N GLU A 46 -0.14 5.20 2.29
CA GLU A 46 0.77 4.59 1.32
C GLU A 46 0.03 4.20 0.03
N LEU A 47 -1.12 3.53 0.13
CA LEU A 47 -1.91 3.17 -1.05
C LEU A 47 -2.39 4.40 -1.84
N ARG A 48 -2.85 5.47 -1.16
CA ARG A 48 -3.27 6.70 -1.83
C ARG A 48 -2.11 7.35 -2.59
N LEU A 49 -0.93 7.43 -1.97
CA LEU A 49 0.26 8.00 -2.61
C LEU A 49 0.70 7.13 -3.78
N MET A 50 0.80 5.81 -3.58
CA MET A 50 1.19 4.87 -4.63
C MET A 50 0.28 4.95 -5.85
N PHE A 51 -1.05 4.93 -5.67
CA PHE A 51 -1.98 4.99 -6.80
C PHE A 51 -2.01 6.36 -7.49
N ARG A 52 -1.83 7.45 -6.74
CA ARG A 52 -1.67 8.80 -7.32
C ARG A 52 -0.45 8.83 -8.24
N GLU A 53 0.71 8.42 -7.73
CA GLU A 53 1.96 8.44 -8.50
C GLU A 53 1.90 7.51 -9.72
N LEU A 54 1.28 6.32 -9.58
CA LEU A 54 1.05 5.42 -10.70
C LEU A 54 0.18 6.07 -11.78
N ALA A 55 -0.93 6.70 -11.39
CA ALA A 55 -1.84 7.36 -12.33
C ALA A 55 -1.19 8.57 -13.03
N GLU A 56 -0.35 9.33 -12.33
CA GLU A 56 0.30 10.53 -12.87
C GLU A 56 1.55 10.21 -13.72
N ARG A 57 2.37 9.24 -13.30
CA ARG A 57 3.69 8.99 -13.90
C ARG A 57 3.77 7.77 -14.79
N VAL A 58 2.83 6.84 -14.65
CA VAL A 58 2.83 5.54 -15.33
C VAL A 58 1.43 5.21 -15.89
N PRO A 59 0.78 6.13 -16.63
CA PRO A 59 -0.61 5.96 -17.05
C PRO A 59 -0.82 4.83 -18.06
N ASP A 60 0.24 4.38 -18.73
CA ASP A 60 0.23 3.35 -19.78
C ASP A 60 0.71 1.97 -19.28
N ILE A 61 0.74 1.77 -17.96
CA ILE A 61 1.16 0.49 -17.37
C ILE A 61 0.32 -0.69 -17.88
N SER A 62 1.00 -1.75 -18.32
CA SER A 62 0.37 -2.98 -18.77
C SER A 62 1.16 -4.21 -18.32
N MET A 63 0.51 -5.37 -18.26
CA MET A 63 1.17 -6.63 -17.92
C MET A 63 2.13 -7.05 -19.02
N ALA A 64 3.36 -7.40 -18.64
CA ALA A 64 4.40 -7.91 -19.55
C ALA A 64 4.65 -9.42 -19.37
N GLY A 65 3.80 -10.09 -18.59
CA GLY A 65 3.90 -11.52 -18.31
C GLY A 65 2.95 -11.93 -17.19
N GLU A 66 2.89 -13.23 -16.92
CA GLU A 66 2.01 -13.80 -15.90
C GLU A 66 2.47 -13.45 -14.47
N PRO A 67 1.54 -13.06 -13.57
CA PRO A 67 1.84 -12.86 -12.16
C PRO A 67 2.34 -14.14 -11.50
N GLN A 68 3.36 -14.01 -10.65
CA GLN A 68 3.81 -15.09 -9.79
C GLN A 68 3.29 -14.85 -8.37
N TYR A 69 2.50 -15.77 -7.83
CA TYR A 69 1.91 -15.63 -6.51
C TYR A 69 2.82 -16.14 -5.40
N LEU A 70 2.68 -15.55 -4.21
CA LEU A 70 3.32 -16.02 -3.00
C LEU A 70 2.71 -17.37 -2.58
N ARG A 71 3.57 -18.33 -2.25
CA ARG A 71 3.12 -19.60 -1.64
C ARG A 71 2.86 -19.36 -0.15
N SER A 72 1.62 -19.09 0.20
CA SER A 72 1.19 -18.90 1.58
C SER A 72 -0.25 -19.38 1.76
N ASN A 73 -0.55 -19.94 2.93
CA ASN A 73 -1.91 -20.25 3.36
C ASN A 73 -2.57 -19.08 4.12
N PHE A 74 -1.83 -17.98 4.33
CA PHE A 74 -2.29 -16.83 5.12
C PHE A 74 -2.33 -15.54 4.29
N ILE A 75 -1.33 -15.31 3.44
CA ILE A 75 -1.18 -14.08 2.64
C ILE A 75 -1.52 -14.34 1.17
N GLY A 76 -2.56 -13.68 0.67
CA GLY A 76 -2.91 -13.64 -0.76
C GLY A 76 -2.07 -12.62 -1.54
N GLY A 77 -0.77 -12.84 -1.64
CA GLY A 77 0.18 -11.87 -2.22
C GLY A 77 0.66 -12.23 -3.63
N VAL A 78 0.97 -11.21 -4.43
CA VAL A 78 1.75 -11.35 -5.67
C VAL A 78 3.22 -11.16 -5.34
N LYS A 79 4.05 -12.14 -5.67
CA LYS A 79 5.51 -12.11 -5.45
C LYS A 79 6.22 -11.34 -6.55
N HIS A 80 5.84 -11.57 -7.82
CA HIS A 80 6.36 -10.83 -8.96
C HIS A 80 5.21 -10.51 -9.91
N LEU A 81 5.17 -9.26 -10.38
CA LEU A 81 4.23 -8.79 -11.39
C LEU A 81 5.03 -8.13 -12.53
N PRO A 82 5.34 -8.85 -13.61
CA PRO A 82 6.01 -8.27 -14.76
C PRO A 82 5.13 -7.21 -15.42
N VAL A 83 5.64 -5.99 -15.55
CA VAL A 83 4.92 -4.87 -16.17
C VAL A 83 5.82 -4.13 -17.16
N GLN A 84 5.18 -3.46 -18.11
CA GLN A 84 5.81 -2.53 -19.04
C GLN A 84 5.07 -1.19 -19.02
N TYR A 85 5.79 -0.10 -19.25
CA TYR A 85 5.28 1.27 -19.29
C TYR A 85 6.32 2.18 -19.95
N THR A 86 5.91 3.38 -20.38
CA THR A 86 6.83 4.39 -20.91
C THR A 86 7.54 5.11 -19.75
N PRO A 87 8.89 5.05 -19.62
CA PRO A 87 9.59 5.71 -18.52
C PRO A 87 9.46 7.23 -18.57
N THR A 88 9.11 7.85 -17.44
CA THR A 88 9.19 9.30 -17.25
C THR A 88 10.42 9.66 -16.40
N PRO A 89 11.00 10.87 -16.57
CA PRO A 89 12.10 11.32 -15.72
C PRO A 89 11.78 11.20 -14.22
N SER A 90 12.80 10.93 -13.40
CA SER A 90 12.61 10.86 -11.94
C SER A 90 12.18 12.22 -11.40
N THR A 91 11.08 12.24 -10.63
CA THR A 91 10.68 13.42 -9.83
C THR A 91 11.49 13.51 -8.53
N ASN A 92 12.12 12.42 -8.09
CA ASN A 92 13.06 12.43 -6.98
C ASN A 92 14.48 12.68 -7.51
N THR A 93 14.93 13.93 -7.41
CA THR A 93 16.28 14.36 -7.79
C THR A 93 17.26 14.36 -6.61
N GLN A 94 16.77 14.07 -5.40
CA GLN A 94 17.60 13.94 -4.21
C GLN A 94 18.12 12.51 -4.10
N PRO A 95 19.43 12.29 -3.99
CA PRO A 95 19.98 10.95 -3.79
C PRO A 95 19.47 10.33 -2.46
N LEU A 96 19.32 9.00 -2.47
CA LEU A 96 18.76 8.20 -1.36
C LEU A 96 19.65 8.18 -0.10
N ASP A 97 20.85 8.74 -0.18
CA ASP A 97 21.85 8.83 0.90
C ASP A 97 21.40 9.74 2.06
N ARG A 98 20.40 10.61 1.85
CA ARG A 98 19.90 11.54 2.88
C ARG A 98 18.85 10.97 3.84
N LEU A 99 18.29 9.79 3.58
CA LEU A 99 17.31 9.16 4.49
C LEU A 99 17.95 8.54 5.74
N GLY A 100 19.29 8.53 5.85
CA GLY A 100 20.04 7.92 6.95
C GLY A 100 20.53 8.84 8.08
N SER A 101 20.33 10.17 8.00
CA SER A 101 20.95 11.10 8.98
C SER A 101 20.11 11.36 10.24
N ALA A 102 18.87 10.89 10.32
CA ALA A 102 17.99 11.17 11.47
C ALA A 102 18.22 10.23 12.68
N ALA A 103 19.18 9.30 12.61
CA ALA A 103 19.43 8.28 13.64
C ALA A 103 20.74 8.47 14.44
N THR A 104 21.54 9.50 14.16
CA THR A 104 22.65 9.88 15.05
C THR A 104 22.17 11.01 15.94
N GLY A 105 21.71 10.65 17.13
CA GLY A 105 21.44 11.59 18.19
C GLY A 105 22.67 12.44 18.46
N ASP A 106 22.50 13.76 18.38
CA ASP A 106 23.42 14.73 18.91
C ASP A 106 23.49 14.56 20.43
N THR A 107 24.49 13.81 20.92
CA THR A 107 24.94 13.94 22.30
C THR A 107 25.78 15.21 22.43
N GLY A 108 25.11 16.36 22.31
CA GLY A 108 25.65 17.70 22.47
C GLY A 108 25.08 18.31 23.74
N GLY A 109 25.96 18.65 24.69
CA GLY A 109 25.64 18.88 26.09
C GLY A 109 24.64 20.00 26.39
N TYR A 110 23.68 19.68 27.27
CA TYR A 110 22.99 20.67 28.07
C TYR A 110 23.91 21.10 29.22
N GLY A 111 24.63 22.20 29.00
CA GLY A 111 25.21 22.98 30.09
C GLY A 111 24.09 23.70 30.84
N HIS A 112 23.88 23.34 32.10
CA HIS A 112 23.25 24.21 33.08
C HIS A 112 24.19 24.41 34.25
N ARG A 113 24.26 25.67 34.67
CA ARG A 113 25.02 26.23 35.78
C ARG A 113 24.66 25.59 37.11
#